data_AF-A0A2H0W110-F1
#
_entry.id   AF-A0A2H0W110-F1
#
_cell.length_a   1.000
_cell.length_b   1.000
_cell.length_c   1.000
_cell.angle_alpha   90.00
_cell.angle_beta   90.00
_cell.angle_gamma   90.00
#
_symmetry.space_group_name_H-M   'P 1'
#
loop_
_entity.id
_entity.type
_entity.pdbx_description
1 polymer ?
#
loop_
_entity_poly.entity_id
_entity_poly.type
_entity_poly.pdbx_seq_one_letter_code
_entity_poly.pdbx_strand_id
1 'polypeptide(L)'
;MKKTLIIIFSLSIILSPLHLSFSAVRLIKSPISDTVYFLDDNGVRHAFPNATTYQSWYGDDFSQIVTLSAETIASYPLGQNITLKPGKHLAKIQSAPEVYVIEPGGLLRHVTEGEILRTWYGDNWHSRLVDIPEVFFDNYLIGEEITRDFQIPNGVPYQITGDNKIYWKAKNIIRNISGQLNANGYSQSDVISSDRVYTERRRPTTGTLPEIAEPGAQAYIPTFDCEAHNLKAAFLFVTQNNARLTDINKITTLQSSISEAFNWATKDLATLDANYPLTNLKDDGYLLSPGQDNTTKISNEVIFTFFDKHPDVFDFLIIFTDFNVFDSNTTATYTPVSNQVQGLGKSRLKAQDVYGSIGKLKGIVTMGNINKYDMDNESDLAYTQNVLLHEMAHYQSGAATFELDNNPDRAELLREDKGHWSNFVSFVSPLGGLGYRDSGDGTFYPTILDLNNVHKRQFSDLDLYLMGLLPPQVIDPVFYIEPNSQATNNGNVYTPQNVNVISGTKHEVTIDQIISGSGVRRCVLE
;
A
#
# COMPACT_ATOMS: atom_id res chain seq x y z
N MET A 1 39.97 62.39 -15.01
CA MET A 1 40.21 60.96 -14.73
C MET A 1 38.90 60.20 -14.92
N LYS A 2 38.70 59.56 -16.08
CA LYS A 2 37.58 58.64 -16.33
C LYS A 2 38.06 57.22 -16.04
N LYS A 3 37.46 56.53 -15.06
CA LYS A 3 37.68 55.09 -14.84
C LYS A 3 36.51 54.35 -15.46
N THR A 4 36.76 53.65 -16.56
CA THR A 4 35.83 52.70 -17.17
C THR A 4 36.00 51.37 -16.43
N LEU A 5 34.95 50.90 -15.77
CA LEU A 5 34.91 49.60 -15.10
C LEU A 5 34.43 48.56 -16.14
N ILE A 6 35.31 47.62 -16.49
CA ILE A 6 34.98 46.47 -17.34
C ILE A 6 34.50 45.35 -16.42
N ILE A 7 33.24 44.93 -16.56
CA ILE A 7 32.68 43.76 -15.88
C ILE A 7 32.85 42.57 -16.83
N ILE A 8 33.67 41.60 -16.44
CA ILE A 8 33.85 40.32 -17.14
C ILE A 8 32.81 39.35 -16.58
N PHE A 9 31.83 38.95 -17.41
CA PHE A 9 30.96 37.81 -17.12
C PHE A 9 31.74 36.52 -17.39
N SER A 10 32.13 35.80 -16.34
CA SER A 10 32.62 34.42 -16.46
C SER A 10 31.42 33.49 -16.68
N LEU A 11 31.24 33.01 -17.91
CA LEU A 11 30.26 31.98 -18.24
C LEU A 11 30.79 30.63 -17.73
N SER A 12 30.37 30.21 -16.54
CA SER A 12 30.61 28.86 -16.04
C SER A 12 29.70 27.88 -16.79
N ILE A 13 30.24 27.23 -17.81
CA ILE A 13 29.60 26.08 -18.46
C ILE A 13 29.72 24.92 -17.48
N ILE A 14 28.64 24.64 -16.74
CA ILE A 14 28.49 23.37 -16.02
C ILE A 14 28.26 22.31 -17.10
N LEU A 15 29.33 21.60 -17.46
CA LEU A 15 29.23 20.40 -18.28
C LEU A 15 28.57 19.33 -17.40
N SER A 16 27.24 19.18 -17.47
CA SER A 16 26.59 17.98 -16.94
C SER A 16 27.24 16.77 -17.61
N PRO A 17 27.63 15.71 -16.87
CA PRO A 17 28.14 14.51 -17.50
C PRO A 17 27.05 14.00 -18.44
N LEU A 18 27.41 13.83 -19.70
CA LEU A 18 26.56 13.21 -20.69
C LEU A 18 26.31 11.78 -20.20
N HIS A 19 25.15 11.53 -19.57
CA HIS A 19 24.71 10.18 -19.31
C HIS A 19 24.46 9.53 -20.67
N LEU A 20 25.46 8.82 -21.18
CA LEU A 20 25.28 7.83 -22.23
C LEU A 20 24.15 6.91 -21.75
N SER A 21 23.03 6.93 -22.45
CA SER A 21 21.98 5.93 -22.26
C SER A 21 22.56 4.57 -22.66
N PHE A 22 23.09 3.85 -21.68
CA PHE A 22 23.58 2.47 -21.85
C PHE A 22 22.39 1.51 -21.73
N SER A 23 21.39 1.64 -22.59
CA SER A 23 20.18 0.82 -22.55
C SER A 23 20.36 -0.62 -23.07
N ALA A 24 21.58 -1.18 -23.12
CA ALA A 24 21.79 -2.53 -23.68
C ALA A 24 22.86 -3.40 -23.00
N VAL A 25 23.73 -2.86 -22.14
CA VAL A 25 24.80 -3.65 -21.52
C VAL A 25 24.45 -3.93 -20.05
N ARG A 26 24.10 -5.18 -19.75
CA ARG A 26 23.73 -5.62 -18.39
C ARG A 26 24.75 -6.53 -17.73
N LEU A 27 25.61 -7.19 -18.50
CA LEU A 27 26.68 -8.05 -17.99
C LEU A 27 28.03 -7.53 -18.46
N ILE A 28 28.91 -7.25 -17.51
CA ILE A 28 30.21 -6.64 -17.79
C ILE A 28 31.35 -7.39 -17.10
N LYS A 29 32.53 -7.39 -17.74
CA LYS A 29 33.79 -7.80 -17.13
C LYS A 29 34.95 -6.92 -17.59
N SER A 30 36.06 -7.01 -16.87
CA SER A 30 37.32 -6.38 -17.29
C SER A 30 38.23 -7.41 -17.99
N PRO A 31 39.13 -7.00 -18.92
CA PRO A 31 40.14 -7.89 -19.47
C PRO A 31 41.12 -8.46 -18.42
N ILE A 32 41.28 -7.77 -17.28
CA ILE A 32 42.26 -8.11 -16.25
C ILE A 32 41.66 -8.88 -15.06
N SER A 33 40.36 -9.18 -15.07
CA SER A 33 39.68 -9.93 -14.01
C SER A 33 38.57 -10.81 -14.59
N ASP A 34 38.43 -12.02 -14.05
CA ASP A 34 37.36 -12.94 -14.42
C ASP A 34 36.04 -12.69 -13.69
N THR A 35 36.01 -11.74 -12.74
CA THR A 35 34.76 -11.34 -12.08
C THR A 35 33.78 -10.76 -13.11
N VAL A 36 32.62 -11.39 -13.20
CA VAL A 36 31.48 -10.89 -13.96
C VAL A 36 30.63 -10.04 -13.03
N TYR A 37 30.12 -8.93 -13.56
CA TYR A 37 29.20 -8.05 -12.84
C TYR A 37 27.90 -7.91 -13.62
N PHE A 38 26.79 -7.86 -12.90
CA PHE A 38 25.53 -7.30 -13.39
C PHE A 38 25.53 -5.79 -13.18
N LEU A 39 25.16 -5.01 -14.20
CA LEU A 39 25.00 -3.57 -14.13
C LEU A 39 23.51 -3.23 -14.03
N ASP A 40 23.11 -2.62 -12.91
CA ASP A 40 21.73 -2.21 -12.68
C ASP A 40 21.37 -0.92 -13.42
N ASP A 41 20.10 -0.54 -13.39
CA ASP A 41 19.59 0.64 -14.08
C ASP A 41 20.10 1.97 -13.47
N ASN A 42 20.67 1.92 -12.27
CA ASN A 42 21.30 3.06 -11.60
C ASN A 42 22.81 3.17 -11.90
N GLY A 43 23.36 2.26 -12.71
CA GLY A 43 24.79 2.19 -13.01
C GLY A 43 25.63 1.63 -11.87
N VAL A 44 25.04 0.88 -10.95
CA VAL A 44 25.73 0.15 -9.88
C VAL A 44 26.08 -1.24 -10.39
N ARG A 45 27.33 -1.68 -10.16
CA ARG A 45 27.79 -3.01 -10.55
C ARG A 45 27.74 -3.99 -9.37
N HIS A 46 27.19 -5.17 -9.63
CA HIS A 46 26.94 -6.22 -8.64
C HIS A 46 27.70 -7.47 -9.05
N ALA A 47 28.66 -7.93 -8.23
CA ALA A 47 29.49 -9.08 -8.59
C ALA A 47 28.71 -10.39 -8.47
N PHE A 48 28.97 -11.33 -9.38
CA PHE A 48 28.61 -12.74 -9.18
C PHE A 48 29.67 -13.39 -8.28
N PRO A 49 29.34 -13.90 -7.08
CA PRO A 49 30.32 -14.44 -6.15
C PRO A 49 31.08 -15.66 -6.66
N ASN A 50 30.41 -16.49 -7.47
CA ASN A 50 30.98 -17.70 -8.06
C ASN A 50 30.23 -18.12 -9.33
N ALA A 51 30.77 -19.13 -10.02
CA ALA A 51 30.19 -19.67 -11.26
C ALA A 51 28.78 -20.24 -11.05
N THR A 52 28.52 -20.91 -9.92
CA THR A 52 27.19 -21.47 -9.61
C THR A 52 26.12 -20.39 -9.52
N THR A 53 26.44 -19.24 -8.91
CA THR A 53 25.52 -18.10 -8.89
C THR A 53 25.25 -17.58 -10.29
N TYR A 54 26.27 -17.37 -11.12
CA TYR A 54 26.09 -16.93 -12.51
C TYR A 54 25.22 -17.91 -13.31
N GLN A 55 25.54 -19.21 -13.23
CA GLN A 55 24.84 -20.27 -13.94
C GLN A 55 23.39 -20.41 -13.50
N SER A 56 23.06 -20.12 -12.23
CA SER A 56 21.67 -20.10 -11.79
C SER A 56 20.82 -19.05 -12.53
N TRP A 57 21.43 -17.97 -13.01
CA TRP A 57 20.77 -16.90 -13.76
C TRP A 57 20.79 -17.10 -15.27
N TYR A 58 21.96 -17.40 -15.82
CA TYR A 58 22.22 -17.39 -17.27
C TYR A 58 22.60 -18.77 -17.85
N GLY A 59 22.63 -19.81 -17.03
CA GLY A 59 23.17 -21.11 -17.43
C GLY A 59 24.63 -20.99 -17.87
N ASP A 60 25.01 -21.76 -18.89
CA ASP A 60 26.35 -21.72 -19.47
C ASP A 60 26.51 -20.68 -20.59
N ASP A 61 25.54 -19.76 -20.75
CA ASP A 61 25.63 -18.68 -21.73
C ASP A 61 26.46 -17.50 -21.18
N PHE A 62 27.67 -17.33 -21.71
CA PHE A 62 28.55 -16.18 -21.44
C PHE A 62 28.58 -15.18 -22.60
N SER A 63 27.77 -15.39 -23.65
CA SER A 63 27.83 -14.59 -24.88
C SER A 63 27.36 -13.15 -24.72
N GLN A 64 26.55 -12.88 -23.68
CA GLN A 64 26.02 -11.55 -23.38
C GLN A 64 26.98 -10.68 -22.55
N ILE A 65 28.12 -11.22 -22.11
CA ILE A 65 29.09 -10.48 -21.31
C ILE A 65 29.89 -9.54 -22.19
N VAL A 66 29.81 -8.25 -21.88
CA VAL A 66 30.58 -7.21 -22.55
C VAL A 66 31.87 -6.95 -21.78
N THR A 67 32.99 -6.94 -22.50
CA THR A 67 34.29 -6.59 -21.91
C THR A 67 34.52 -5.09 -22.01
N LEU A 68 34.77 -4.42 -20.88
CA LEU A 68 35.03 -2.99 -20.75
C LEU A 68 36.41 -2.73 -20.13
N SER A 69 36.99 -1.55 -20.34
CA SER A 69 38.29 -1.22 -19.71
C SER A 69 38.19 -1.22 -18.18
N ALA A 70 39.33 -1.40 -17.50
CA ALA A 70 39.39 -1.41 -16.05
C ALA A 70 38.93 -0.06 -15.45
N GLU A 71 39.23 1.06 -16.12
CA GLU A 71 38.82 2.40 -15.73
C GLU A 71 37.30 2.58 -15.83
N THR A 72 36.69 2.13 -16.93
CA THR A 72 35.24 2.18 -17.10
C THR A 72 34.54 1.32 -16.04
N ILE A 73 35.01 0.10 -15.83
CA ILE A 73 34.49 -0.80 -14.78
C ILE A 73 34.61 -0.15 -13.39
N ALA A 74 35.73 0.49 -13.08
CA ALA A 74 35.95 1.16 -11.79
C ALA A 74 35.10 2.43 -11.60
N SER A 75 34.62 3.04 -12.68
CA SER A 75 33.72 4.21 -12.62
C SER A 75 32.30 3.86 -12.14
N TYR A 76 31.89 2.59 -12.27
CA TYR A 76 30.63 2.10 -11.73
C TYR A 76 30.79 1.71 -10.24
N PRO A 77 30.00 2.29 -9.32
CA PRO A 77 30.07 1.96 -7.89
C PRO A 77 29.71 0.49 -7.65
N LEU A 78 30.28 -0.10 -6.59
CA LEU A 78 29.95 -1.46 -6.16
C LEU A 78 28.64 -1.47 -5.36
N GLY A 79 27.75 -2.39 -5.71
CA GLY A 79 26.55 -2.71 -4.95
C GLY A 79 26.68 -4.05 -4.22
N GLN A 80 25.55 -4.52 -3.69
CA GLN A 80 25.46 -5.86 -3.10
C GLN A 80 25.77 -6.94 -4.14
N ASN A 81 26.37 -8.05 -3.70
CA ASN A 81 26.64 -9.16 -4.60
C ASN A 81 25.34 -9.83 -5.05
N ILE A 82 25.36 -10.43 -6.25
CA ILE A 82 24.23 -11.20 -6.75
C ILE A 82 24.09 -12.51 -5.97
N THR A 83 22.86 -12.88 -5.63
CA THR A 83 22.50 -14.15 -4.98
C THR A 83 22.00 -15.17 -6.00
N LEU A 84 21.85 -16.43 -5.58
CA LEU A 84 21.26 -17.49 -6.42
C LEU A 84 19.88 -17.08 -6.94
N LYS A 85 19.54 -17.49 -8.18
CA LYS A 85 18.24 -17.23 -8.79
C LYS A 85 17.10 -17.87 -7.98
N PRO A 86 16.05 -17.12 -7.62
CA PRO A 86 14.89 -17.65 -6.92
C PRO A 86 14.24 -18.83 -7.65
N GLY A 87 13.61 -19.74 -6.89
CA GLY A 87 12.79 -20.82 -7.45
C GLY A 87 13.51 -21.91 -8.27
N LYS A 88 14.83 -21.83 -8.43
CA LYS A 88 15.64 -22.83 -9.17
C LYS A 88 16.24 -23.90 -8.28
N HIS A 89 16.94 -23.43 -7.26
CA HIS A 89 17.73 -24.26 -6.35
C HIS A 89 17.19 -24.17 -4.93
N LEU A 90 17.60 -25.13 -4.13
CA LEU A 90 17.54 -25.06 -2.68
C LEU A 90 18.94 -24.70 -2.18
N ALA A 91 19.02 -23.91 -1.12
CA ALA A 91 20.28 -23.48 -0.54
C ALA A 91 20.53 -24.17 0.80
N LYS A 92 21.80 -24.39 1.11
CA LYS A 92 22.28 -24.72 2.46
C LYS A 92 23.70 -24.21 2.65
N ILE A 93 24.20 -24.25 3.88
CA ILE A 93 25.62 -24.08 4.17
C ILE A 93 26.21 -25.41 4.64
N GLN A 94 27.51 -25.61 4.47
CA GLN A 94 28.14 -26.90 4.82
C GLN A 94 28.17 -27.17 6.33
N SER A 95 28.26 -26.11 7.13
CA SER A 95 28.35 -26.18 8.59
C SER A 95 27.01 -26.36 9.29
N ALA A 96 25.88 -26.35 8.58
CA ALA A 96 24.56 -26.38 9.19
C ALA A 96 23.57 -27.27 8.39
N PRO A 97 22.63 -27.95 9.08
CA PRO A 97 21.68 -28.87 8.44
C PRO A 97 20.51 -28.19 7.73
N GLU A 98 20.27 -26.90 7.97
CA GLU A 98 19.10 -26.16 7.50
C GLU A 98 19.08 -26.08 5.96
N VAL A 99 17.87 -26.27 5.41
CA VAL A 99 17.61 -26.17 3.97
C VAL A 99 16.68 -24.99 3.71
N TYR A 100 17.07 -24.14 2.76
CA TYR A 100 16.39 -22.92 2.44
C TYR A 100 15.84 -22.95 1.02
N VAL A 101 14.61 -22.45 0.84
CA VAL A 101 14.18 -21.93 -0.46
C VAL A 101 14.68 -20.50 -0.61
N ILE A 102 14.92 -20.08 -1.85
CA ILE A 102 15.42 -18.73 -2.17
C ILE A 102 14.29 -17.95 -2.83
N GLU A 103 13.87 -16.86 -2.19
CA GLU A 103 12.93 -15.86 -2.70
C GLU A 103 13.68 -14.65 -3.33
N PRO A 104 12.99 -13.76 -4.07
CA PRO A 104 13.61 -12.57 -4.67
C PRO A 104 14.41 -11.73 -3.67
N GLY A 105 15.45 -11.04 -4.15
CA GLY A 105 16.36 -10.25 -3.32
C GLY A 105 17.26 -11.05 -2.38
N GLY A 106 17.42 -12.36 -2.60
CA GLY A 106 18.29 -13.20 -1.77
C GLY A 106 17.70 -13.54 -0.41
N LEU A 107 16.36 -13.55 -0.29
CA LEU A 107 15.68 -13.92 0.95
C LEU A 107 15.62 -15.45 1.08
N LEU A 108 16.34 -15.99 2.05
CA LEU A 108 16.32 -17.40 2.42
C LEU A 108 15.19 -17.67 3.41
N ARG A 109 14.36 -18.66 3.11
CA ARG A 109 13.33 -19.16 4.04
C ARG A 109 13.61 -20.61 4.39
N HIS A 110 13.89 -20.85 5.68
CA HIS A 110 14.18 -22.19 6.18
C HIS A 110 12.91 -23.05 6.06
N VAL A 111 13.02 -24.22 5.45
CA VAL A 111 11.94 -25.20 5.38
C VAL A 111 12.16 -26.23 6.49
N THR A 112 11.29 -26.22 7.50
CA THR A 112 11.53 -26.97 8.74
C THR A 112 11.36 -28.48 8.59
N GLU A 113 10.71 -28.93 7.51
CA GLU A 113 10.39 -30.33 7.27
C GLU A 113 10.68 -30.74 5.82
N GLY A 114 11.43 -31.83 5.63
CA GLY A 114 11.75 -32.35 4.29
C GLY A 114 10.53 -32.86 3.50
N GLU A 115 9.43 -33.19 4.18
CA GLU A 115 8.17 -33.58 3.53
C GLU A 115 7.54 -32.42 2.74
N ILE A 116 7.73 -31.17 3.18
CA ILE A 116 7.28 -29.99 2.43
C ILE A 116 8.01 -29.92 1.07
N LEU A 117 9.33 -30.12 1.07
CA LEU A 117 10.14 -30.13 -0.14
C LEU A 117 9.79 -31.32 -1.05
N ARG A 118 9.50 -32.50 -0.48
CA ARG A 118 9.02 -33.66 -1.21
C ARG A 118 7.68 -33.39 -1.88
N THR A 119 6.75 -32.71 -1.20
CA THR A 119 5.47 -32.30 -1.79
C THR A 119 5.67 -31.35 -2.97
N TRP A 120 6.59 -30.38 -2.87
CA TRP A 120 6.79 -29.37 -3.92
C TRP A 120 7.66 -29.85 -5.10
N TYR A 121 8.69 -30.65 -4.84
CA TYR A 121 9.73 -30.98 -5.82
C TYR A 121 9.90 -32.50 -6.05
N GLY A 122 9.14 -33.34 -5.35
CA GLY A 122 9.21 -34.80 -5.43
C GLY A 122 10.38 -35.40 -4.62
N ASP A 123 10.51 -36.73 -4.66
CA ASP A 123 11.51 -37.49 -3.90
C ASP A 123 12.97 -37.05 -4.15
N ASN A 124 13.25 -36.55 -5.35
CA ASN A 124 14.58 -36.15 -5.80
C ASN A 124 14.90 -34.67 -5.49
N TRP A 125 14.16 -34.02 -4.58
CA TRP A 125 14.38 -32.61 -4.23
C TRP A 125 15.82 -32.29 -3.81
N HIS A 126 16.52 -33.25 -3.19
CA HIS A 126 17.93 -33.11 -2.80
C HIS A 126 18.86 -32.79 -3.98
N SER A 127 18.51 -33.19 -5.21
CA SER A 127 19.28 -32.84 -6.41
C SER A 127 19.30 -31.34 -6.73
N ARG A 128 18.43 -30.55 -6.08
CA ARG A 128 18.36 -29.10 -6.20
C ARG A 128 19.26 -28.35 -5.20
N LEU A 129 19.81 -29.04 -4.21
CA LEU A 129 20.62 -28.43 -3.17
C LEU A 129 21.93 -27.87 -3.74
N VAL A 130 22.23 -26.64 -3.36
CA VAL A 130 23.48 -25.94 -3.64
C VAL A 130 24.05 -25.47 -2.31
N ASP A 131 25.32 -25.79 -2.06
CA ASP A 131 26.06 -25.25 -0.92
C ASP A 131 26.46 -23.80 -1.20
N ILE A 132 26.00 -22.88 -0.36
CA ILE A 132 26.49 -21.50 -0.31
C ILE A 132 27.78 -21.50 0.52
N PRO A 133 28.92 -21.03 -0.03
CA PRO A 133 30.12 -20.84 0.78
C PRO A 133 29.85 -19.85 1.91
N GLU A 134 30.31 -20.15 3.14
CA GLU A 134 30.03 -19.34 4.34
C GLU A 134 30.37 -17.85 4.16
N VAL A 135 31.48 -17.55 3.47
CA VAL A 135 31.92 -16.17 3.16
C VAL A 135 30.91 -15.37 2.33
N PHE A 136 29.97 -16.04 1.66
CA PHE A 136 28.92 -15.43 0.86
C PHE A 136 27.53 -15.54 1.49
N PHE A 137 27.41 -16.17 2.65
CA PHE A 137 26.12 -16.33 3.33
C PHE A 137 25.55 -14.98 3.78
N ASP A 138 26.41 -14.05 4.20
CA ASP A 138 26.02 -12.68 4.58
C ASP A 138 25.54 -11.82 3.40
N ASN A 139 25.61 -12.31 2.16
CA ASN A 139 24.94 -11.67 1.02
C ASN A 139 23.42 -11.90 1.02
N TYR A 140 22.93 -12.87 1.81
CA TYR A 140 21.52 -13.26 1.87
C TYR A 140 20.83 -12.68 3.10
N LEU A 141 19.50 -12.57 3.02
CA LEU A 141 18.63 -12.21 4.13
C LEU A 141 17.93 -13.46 4.66
N ILE A 142 17.69 -13.54 5.96
CA ILE A 142 16.90 -14.62 6.56
C ILE A 142 15.46 -14.13 6.76
N GLY A 143 14.51 -14.83 6.16
CA GLY A 143 13.08 -14.58 6.30
C GLY A 143 12.38 -15.55 7.25
N GLU A 144 11.06 -15.41 7.37
CA GLU A 144 10.24 -16.32 8.17
C GLU A 144 10.35 -17.77 7.69
N GLU A 145 10.34 -18.71 8.62
CA GLU A 145 10.38 -20.13 8.32
C GLU A 145 9.10 -20.60 7.58
N ILE A 146 9.26 -21.69 6.85
CA ILE A 146 8.20 -22.43 6.17
C ILE A 146 8.00 -23.71 6.99
N THR A 147 6.86 -23.75 7.68
CA THR A 147 6.46 -24.86 8.56
C THR A 147 5.31 -25.68 7.97
N ARG A 148 4.71 -25.20 6.87
CA ARG A 148 3.58 -25.84 6.19
C ARG A 148 3.74 -25.75 4.68
N ASP A 149 3.30 -26.80 3.99
CA ASP A 149 3.32 -26.91 2.52
C ASP A 149 2.44 -25.89 1.80
N PHE A 150 1.45 -25.30 2.47
CA PHE A 150 0.67 -24.20 1.92
C PHE A 150 1.42 -22.86 1.90
N GLN A 151 2.56 -22.73 2.58
CA GLN A 151 3.38 -21.51 2.60
C GLN A 151 4.30 -21.46 1.37
N ILE A 152 3.71 -21.53 0.17
CA ILE A 152 4.45 -21.55 -1.09
C ILE A 152 5.33 -20.29 -1.19
N PRO A 153 6.63 -20.42 -1.50
CA PRO A 153 7.53 -19.27 -1.60
C PRO A 153 7.11 -18.31 -2.73
N ASN A 154 7.57 -17.05 -2.65
CA ASN A 154 7.53 -16.14 -3.80
C ASN A 154 8.74 -16.36 -4.71
N GLY A 155 8.64 -15.86 -5.94
CA GLY A 155 9.71 -15.99 -6.93
C GLY A 155 9.80 -17.40 -7.53
N VAL A 156 8.66 -18.06 -7.71
CA VAL A 156 8.60 -19.43 -8.25
C VAL A 156 7.57 -19.53 -9.37
N PRO A 157 7.81 -20.40 -10.38
CA PRO A 157 6.73 -20.85 -11.25
C PRO A 157 5.79 -21.77 -10.45
N TYR A 158 4.49 -21.55 -10.58
CA TYR A 158 3.45 -22.15 -9.78
C TYR A 158 2.30 -22.66 -10.66
N GLN A 159 1.72 -23.79 -10.31
CA GLN A 159 0.54 -24.33 -10.98
C GLN A 159 -0.52 -24.69 -9.94
N ILE A 160 -1.74 -24.21 -10.16
CA ILE A 160 -2.89 -24.65 -9.35
C ILE A 160 -3.22 -26.08 -9.78
N THR A 161 -3.36 -27.00 -8.84
CA THR A 161 -3.69 -28.40 -9.13
C THR A 161 -4.97 -28.49 -9.96
N GLY A 162 -4.88 -29.12 -11.14
CA GLY A 162 -5.99 -29.26 -12.09
C GLY A 162 -6.14 -28.13 -13.11
N ASP A 163 -5.39 -27.04 -12.98
CA ASP A 163 -5.31 -25.97 -13.97
C ASP A 163 -4.30 -26.31 -15.08
N ASN A 164 -4.55 -25.87 -16.31
CA ASN A 164 -3.64 -26.03 -17.44
C ASN A 164 -2.66 -24.84 -17.59
N LYS A 165 -2.83 -23.79 -16.79
CA LYS A 165 -1.95 -22.63 -16.77
C LYS A 165 -0.78 -22.81 -15.80
N ILE A 166 0.35 -22.23 -16.16
CA ILE A 166 1.51 -22.02 -15.29
C ILE A 166 1.61 -20.54 -15.00
N TYR A 167 1.84 -20.21 -13.74
CA TYR A 167 1.90 -18.86 -13.23
C TYR A 167 3.28 -18.53 -12.67
N TRP A 168 3.63 -17.26 -12.65
CA TRP A 168 4.69 -16.74 -11.79
C TRP A 168 4.05 -16.24 -10.50
N LYS A 169 4.53 -16.71 -9.34
CA LYS A 169 4.07 -16.25 -8.03
C LYS A 169 5.03 -15.19 -7.48
N ALA A 170 4.52 -14.00 -7.20
CA ALA A 170 5.26 -12.91 -6.55
C ALA A 170 4.33 -12.12 -5.63
N LYS A 171 4.79 -11.76 -4.42
CA LYS A 171 3.99 -11.06 -3.40
C LYS A 171 2.61 -11.71 -3.16
N ASN A 172 2.57 -13.05 -3.19
CA ASN A 172 1.34 -13.86 -3.11
C ASN A 172 0.26 -13.54 -4.17
N ILE A 173 0.65 -12.97 -5.31
CA ILE A 173 -0.14 -12.81 -6.52
C ILE A 173 0.43 -13.75 -7.59
N ILE A 174 -0.43 -14.25 -8.45
CA ILE A 174 -0.03 -15.08 -9.60
C ILE A 174 -0.25 -14.34 -10.92
N ARG A 175 0.69 -14.48 -11.86
CA ARG A 175 0.58 -13.95 -13.24
C ARG A 175 0.81 -15.07 -14.23
N ASN A 176 -0.08 -15.27 -15.21
CA ASN A 176 0.06 -16.35 -16.18
C ASN A 176 1.32 -16.18 -17.05
N ILE A 177 2.18 -17.19 -17.07
CA ILE A 177 3.43 -17.27 -17.85
C ILE A 177 3.51 -18.56 -18.69
N SER A 178 2.38 -19.20 -18.97
CA SER A 178 2.35 -20.53 -19.62
C SER A 178 3.15 -20.59 -20.92
N GLY A 179 3.14 -19.52 -21.72
CA GLY A 179 3.91 -19.42 -22.97
C GLY A 179 5.34 -18.87 -22.80
N GLN A 180 5.74 -18.50 -21.58
CA GLN A 180 6.96 -17.75 -21.29
C GLN A 180 7.83 -18.40 -20.21
N LEU A 181 7.49 -19.61 -19.74
CA LEU A 181 8.26 -20.31 -18.69
C LEU A 181 9.75 -20.44 -19.04
N ASN A 182 10.05 -21.01 -20.22
CA ASN A 182 11.42 -21.19 -20.71
C ASN A 182 12.10 -19.85 -21.02
N ALA A 183 11.36 -18.87 -21.56
CA ALA A 183 11.90 -17.55 -21.86
C ALA A 183 12.39 -16.83 -20.59
N ASN A 184 11.73 -17.07 -19.46
CA ASN A 184 12.14 -16.57 -18.15
C ASN A 184 13.16 -17.47 -17.45
N GLY A 185 13.68 -18.48 -18.15
CA GLY A 185 14.75 -19.36 -17.70
C GLY A 185 14.30 -20.48 -16.77
N TYR A 186 13.00 -20.84 -16.71
CA TYR A 186 12.49 -21.96 -15.91
C TYR A 186 12.06 -23.13 -16.79
N SER A 187 12.04 -24.35 -16.22
CA SER A 187 11.50 -25.55 -16.87
C SER A 187 10.35 -26.13 -16.07
N GLN A 188 9.62 -27.10 -16.65
CA GLN A 188 8.48 -27.75 -15.98
C GLN A 188 8.86 -28.37 -14.63
N SER A 189 10.09 -28.85 -14.49
CA SER A 189 10.59 -29.38 -13.23
C SER A 189 10.57 -28.34 -12.10
N ASP A 190 10.73 -27.06 -12.40
CA ASP A 190 10.81 -25.99 -11.39
C ASP A 190 9.43 -25.57 -10.86
N VAL A 191 8.35 -26.02 -11.51
CA VAL A 191 6.98 -25.64 -11.18
C VAL A 191 6.55 -26.33 -9.88
N ILE A 192 6.16 -25.53 -8.89
CA ILE A 192 5.49 -26.04 -7.68
C ILE A 192 3.99 -26.16 -7.96
N SER A 193 3.39 -27.30 -7.63
CA SER A 193 1.96 -27.52 -7.76
C SER A 193 1.28 -27.66 -6.41
N SER A 194 0.16 -26.95 -6.21
CA SER A 194 -0.67 -27.03 -5.00
C SER A 194 -2.12 -26.64 -5.32
N ASP A 195 -3.06 -27.03 -4.46
CA ASP A 195 -4.47 -26.62 -4.51
C ASP A 195 -4.70 -25.17 -4.05
N ARG A 196 -3.68 -24.50 -3.51
CA ARG A 196 -3.78 -23.13 -3.03
C ARG A 196 -4.06 -22.15 -4.17
N VAL A 197 -5.06 -21.29 -3.97
CA VAL A 197 -5.43 -20.26 -4.94
C VAL A 197 -4.87 -18.91 -4.49
N TYR A 198 -4.45 -18.11 -5.46
CA TYR A 198 -3.96 -16.74 -5.27
C TYR A 198 -4.71 -15.80 -6.21
N THR A 199 -4.64 -14.50 -5.94
CA THR A 199 -5.17 -13.49 -6.86
C THR A 199 -4.40 -13.55 -8.18
N GLU A 200 -5.11 -13.79 -9.29
CA GLU A 200 -4.54 -13.76 -10.64
C GLU A 200 -4.55 -12.33 -11.19
N ARG A 201 -3.40 -11.88 -11.72
CA ARG A 201 -3.35 -10.64 -12.51
C ARG A 201 -4.13 -10.81 -13.80
N ARG A 202 -4.91 -9.80 -14.16
CA ARG A 202 -5.72 -9.82 -15.39
C ARG A 202 -4.87 -9.58 -16.62
N ARG A 203 -3.80 -8.78 -16.47
CA ARG A 203 -2.89 -8.46 -17.57
C ARG A 203 -2.02 -9.68 -17.91
N PRO A 204 -2.00 -10.13 -19.18
CA PRO A 204 -1.15 -11.24 -19.59
C PRO A 204 0.32 -10.83 -19.59
N THR A 205 1.18 -11.83 -19.43
CA THR A 205 2.63 -11.67 -19.62
C THR A 205 2.98 -11.78 -21.09
N THR A 206 3.83 -10.88 -21.60
CA THR A 206 4.47 -11.02 -22.91
C THR A 206 5.99 -11.00 -22.74
N GLY A 207 6.68 -11.96 -23.37
CA GLY A 207 8.14 -12.03 -23.35
C GLY A 207 8.76 -12.36 -21.97
N THR A 208 9.98 -11.88 -21.78
CA THR A 208 10.73 -11.98 -20.53
C THR A 208 10.29 -10.88 -19.57
N LEU A 209 10.07 -11.24 -18.31
CA LEU A 209 9.79 -10.30 -17.24
C LEU A 209 11.11 -9.92 -16.56
N PRO A 210 11.52 -8.64 -16.56
CA PRO A 210 12.76 -8.21 -15.91
C PRO A 210 12.84 -8.65 -14.45
N GLU A 211 11.73 -8.59 -13.71
CA GLU A 211 11.64 -9.02 -12.31
C GLU A 211 11.85 -10.53 -12.10
N ILE A 212 11.86 -11.32 -13.17
CA ILE A 212 12.12 -12.76 -13.17
C ILE A 212 13.49 -13.08 -13.78
N ALA A 213 13.82 -12.42 -14.88
CA ALA A 213 14.97 -12.73 -15.71
C ALA A 213 16.26 -12.05 -15.24
N GLU A 214 16.17 -10.99 -14.43
CA GLU A 214 17.31 -10.17 -14.03
C GLU A 214 17.52 -10.18 -12.51
N PRO A 215 18.79 -10.16 -12.04
CA PRO A 215 19.14 -10.30 -10.63
C PRO A 215 18.91 -9.04 -9.76
N GLY A 216 18.11 -8.08 -10.24
CA GLY A 216 17.84 -6.81 -9.56
C GLY A 216 16.59 -6.78 -8.68
N ALA A 217 15.84 -7.88 -8.58
CA ALA A 217 14.61 -7.92 -7.78
C ALA A 217 14.91 -7.75 -6.27
N GLN A 218 14.14 -6.91 -5.59
CA GLN A 218 14.25 -6.71 -4.14
C GLN A 218 13.54 -7.81 -3.35
N ALA A 219 13.96 -7.98 -2.08
CA ALA A 219 13.31 -8.91 -1.17
C ALA A 219 11.92 -8.42 -0.75
N TYR A 220 10.96 -9.33 -0.73
CA TYR A 220 9.59 -9.04 -0.29
C TYR A 220 9.47 -9.20 1.23
N ILE A 221 10.05 -8.27 1.97
CA ILE A 221 9.97 -8.24 3.43
C ILE A 221 8.72 -7.47 3.83
N PRO A 222 7.82 -8.03 4.66
CA PRO A 222 6.63 -7.32 5.06
C PRO A 222 6.92 -5.97 5.72
N THR A 223 6.24 -4.91 5.28
CA THR A 223 6.45 -3.52 5.74
C THR A 223 5.30 -2.99 6.60
N PHE A 224 4.59 -3.88 7.27
CA PHE A 224 3.47 -3.48 8.13
C PHE A 224 3.92 -2.51 9.22
N ASP A 225 3.09 -1.49 9.46
CA ASP A 225 3.27 -0.58 10.58
C ASP A 225 1.91 -0.11 11.13
N CYS A 226 1.98 0.65 12.23
CA CYS A 226 0.85 1.34 12.83
C CYS A 226 1.04 2.87 12.78
N GLU A 227 1.83 3.37 11.81
CA GLU A 227 2.09 4.80 11.65
C GLU A 227 0.78 5.56 11.48
N ALA A 228 0.70 6.71 12.14
CA ALA A 228 -0.46 7.60 12.16
C ALA A 228 -0.07 9.09 12.11
N HIS A 229 1.20 9.42 12.39
CA HIS A 229 1.71 10.78 12.46
C HIS A 229 2.26 11.26 11.12
N ASN A 230 2.87 10.38 10.33
CA ASN A 230 3.49 10.73 9.04
C ASN A 230 2.98 9.79 7.94
N LEU A 231 1.84 10.15 7.36
CA LEU A 231 1.18 9.34 6.33
C LEU A 231 1.57 9.80 4.93
N LYS A 232 1.56 8.87 3.98
CA LYS A 232 1.79 9.13 2.56
C LYS A 232 0.60 8.69 1.72
N ALA A 233 0.19 9.52 0.77
CA ALA A 233 -0.86 9.18 -0.18
C ALA A 233 -0.42 9.41 -1.63
N ALA A 234 -0.78 8.48 -2.51
CA ALA A 234 -0.65 8.67 -3.96
C ALA A 234 -2.03 8.84 -4.59
N PHE A 235 -2.13 9.79 -5.52
CA PHE A 235 -3.33 10.02 -6.31
C PHE A 235 -3.23 9.30 -7.65
N LEU A 236 -4.31 8.59 -8.00
CA LEU A 236 -4.47 7.88 -9.25
C LEU A 236 -5.71 8.43 -9.97
N PHE A 237 -5.57 8.72 -11.26
CA PHE A 237 -6.69 9.06 -12.13
C PHE A 237 -6.88 7.96 -13.17
N VAL A 238 -7.95 7.18 -13.03
CA VAL A 238 -8.26 6.06 -13.91
C VAL A 238 -9.33 6.48 -14.92
N THR A 239 -9.04 6.39 -16.21
CA THR A 239 -9.93 6.92 -17.25
C THR A 239 -10.33 5.88 -18.29
N GLN A 240 -11.56 5.93 -18.78
CA GLN A 240 -11.96 5.14 -19.96
C GLN A 240 -11.38 5.72 -21.25
N ASN A 241 -11.28 7.05 -21.30
CA ASN A 241 -10.79 7.79 -22.46
C ASN A 241 -9.50 8.54 -22.11
N ASN A 242 -9.04 9.41 -23.00
CA ASN A 242 -7.91 10.28 -22.68
C ASN A 242 -8.33 11.26 -21.58
N ALA A 243 -7.50 11.39 -20.54
CA ALA A 243 -7.72 12.31 -19.43
C ALA A 243 -7.85 13.76 -19.93
N ARG A 244 -8.85 14.49 -19.43
CA ARG A 244 -9.03 15.92 -19.72
C ARG A 244 -8.19 16.75 -18.76
N LEU A 245 -7.53 17.80 -19.28
CA LEU A 245 -6.71 18.70 -18.45
C LEU A 245 -7.53 19.36 -17.33
N THR A 246 -8.80 19.65 -17.55
CA THR A 246 -9.70 20.21 -16.53
C THR A 246 -9.86 19.28 -15.33
N ASP A 247 -9.95 17.97 -15.57
CA ASP A 247 -10.11 16.97 -14.51
C ASP A 247 -8.81 16.78 -13.74
N ILE A 248 -7.68 16.74 -14.46
CA ILE A 248 -6.34 16.71 -13.87
C ILE A 248 -6.11 17.94 -12.97
N ASN A 249 -6.53 19.13 -13.42
CA ASN A 249 -6.41 20.37 -12.64
C ASN A 249 -7.25 20.33 -11.35
N LYS A 250 -8.45 19.74 -11.39
CA LYS A 250 -9.26 19.54 -10.17
C LYS A 250 -8.56 18.62 -9.17
N ILE A 251 -8.08 17.46 -9.64
CA ILE A 251 -7.39 16.49 -8.77
C ILE A 251 -6.12 17.11 -8.17
N THR A 252 -5.34 17.84 -8.96
CA THR A 252 -4.12 18.50 -8.47
C THR A 252 -4.42 19.67 -7.51
N THR A 253 -5.54 20.37 -7.66
CA THR A 253 -6.03 21.37 -6.69
C THR A 253 -6.30 20.74 -5.32
N LEU A 254 -7.00 19.60 -5.29
CA LEU A 254 -7.17 18.84 -4.05
C LEU A 254 -5.82 18.34 -3.50
N GLN A 255 -5.00 17.75 -4.36
CA GLN A 255 -3.70 17.19 -3.99
C GLN A 255 -2.77 18.21 -3.30
N SER A 256 -2.75 19.44 -3.81
CA SER A 256 -1.93 20.54 -3.26
C SER A 256 -2.45 21.13 -1.93
N SER A 257 -3.70 20.88 -1.58
CA SER A 257 -4.33 21.47 -0.39
C SER A 257 -4.68 20.45 0.70
N ILE A 258 -4.78 19.16 0.37
CA ILE A 258 -5.21 18.13 1.32
C ILE A 258 -4.23 17.95 2.48
N SER A 259 -2.93 18.16 2.28
CA SER A 259 -1.92 18.03 3.34
C SER A 259 -2.16 19.04 4.46
N GLU A 260 -2.48 20.29 4.12
CA GLU A 260 -2.82 21.35 5.08
C GLU A 260 -4.17 21.05 5.74
N ALA A 261 -5.17 20.62 4.96
CA ALA A 261 -6.48 20.25 5.51
C ALA A 261 -6.38 19.08 6.50
N PHE A 262 -5.56 18.06 6.21
CA PHE A 262 -5.33 16.92 7.10
C PHE A 262 -4.60 17.33 8.38
N ASN A 263 -3.56 18.16 8.26
CA ASN A 263 -2.81 18.68 9.42
C ASN A 263 -3.73 19.49 10.34
N TRP A 264 -4.52 20.41 9.77
CA TRP A 264 -5.52 21.18 10.51
C TRP A 264 -6.59 20.28 11.14
N ALA A 265 -7.11 19.30 10.39
CA ALA A 265 -8.16 18.40 10.88
C ALA A 265 -7.67 17.52 12.04
N THR A 266 -6.36 17.22 12.08
CA THR A 266 -5.71 16.45 13.15
C THR A 266 -5.15 17.33 14.27
N LYS A 267 -5.47 18.63 14.31
CA LYS A 267 -4.98 19.59 15.30
C LYS A 267 -3.45 19.65 15.36
N ASP A 268 -2.82 19.59 14.18
CA ASP A 268 -1.37 19.59 13.96
C ASP A 268 -0.63 18.37 14.54
N LEU A 269 -1.34 17.31 14.94
CA LEU A 269 -0.74 16.10 15.51
C LEU A 269 -0.21 15.13 14.44
N ALA A 270 -0.65 15.26 13.20
CA ALA A 270 -0.24 14.40 12.09
C ALA A 270 -0.09 15.16 10.77
N THR A 271 0.60 14.53 9.84
CA THR A 271 0.88 15.03 8.50
C THR A 271 0.53 14.00 7.44
N LEU A 272 0.14 14.49 6.28
CA LEU A 272 -0.10 13.70 5.07
C LEU A 272 0.77 14.24 3.94
N ASP A 273 1.70 13.45 3.44
CA ASP A 273 2.44 13.74 2.22
C ASP A 273 1.66 13.23 1.01
N ALA A 274 0.99 14.16 0.33
CA ALA A 274 0.25 13.93 -0.91
C ALA A 274 1.00 14.45 -2.15
N ASN A 275 2.28 14.83 -2.04
CA ASN A 275 3.01 15.52 -3.13
C ASN A 275 3.46 14.59 -4.26
N TYR A 276 3.22 13.29 -4.15
CA TYR A 276 3.63 12.33 -5.18
C TYR A 276 2.92 12.61 -6.51
N PRO A 277 3.61 12.65 -7.67
CA PRO A 277 2.97 12.99 -8.94
C PRO A 277 1.72 12.15 -9.26
N LEU A 278 0.66 12.81 -9.72
CA LEU A 278 -0.58 12.15 -10.14
C LEU A 278 -0.30 11.05 -11.18
N THR A 279 -0.69 9.82 -10.88
CA THR A 279 -0.58 8.70 -11.82
C THR A 279 -1.82 8.61 -12.68
N ASN A 280 -1.66 8.86 -13.99
CA ASN A 280 -2.75 8.73 -14.96
C ASN A 280 -2.75 7.32 -15.57
N LEU A 281 -3.87 6.61 -15.45
CA LEU A 281 -4.06 5.25 -15.95
C LEU A 281 -5.27 5.20 -16.88
N LYS A 282 -5.01 5.21 -18.18
CA LYS A 282 -6.05 4.96 -19.17
C LYS A 282 -6.33 3.46 -19.24
N ASP A 283 -7.61 3.09 -19.20
CA ASP A 283 -8.02 1.70 -19.37
C ASP A 283 -7.58 1.17 -20.73
N ASP A 284 -6.96 0.00 -20.68
CA ASP A 284 -6.46 -0.76 -21.82
C ASP A 284 -7.14 -2.13 -21.93
N GLY A 285 -8.30 -2.27 -21.29
CA GLY A 285 -9.11 -3.48 -21.28
C GLY A 285 -8.87 -4.38 -20.07
N TYR A 286 -7.88 -4.08 -19.22
CA TYR A 286 -7.56 -4.87 -18.03
C TYR A 286 -7.87 -4.16 -16.71
N LEU A 287 -7.94 -2.82 -16.72
CA LEU A 287 -8.13 -2.03 -15.50
C LEU A 287 -9.58 -2.04 -15.04
N LEU A 288 -10.51 -2.15 -15.99
CA LEU A 288 -11.94 -2.01 -15.74
C LEU A 288 -12.73 -3.28 -16.06
N SER A 289 -13.95 -3.34 -15.53
CA SER A 289 -14.96 -4.34 -15.91
C SER A 289 -16.37 -3.74 -15.77
N PRO A 290 -17.37 -4.24 -16.52
CA PRO A 290 -18.75 -3.81 -16.35
C PRO A 290 -19.24 -3.99 -14.91
N GLY A 291 -19.88 -2.96 -14.36
CA GLY A 291 -20.58 -3.00 -13.08
C GLY A 291 -22.08 -3.28 -13.23
N GLN A 292 -22.83 -3.13 -12.14
CA GLN A 292 -24.30 -3.13 -12.15
C GLN A 292 -24.83 -1.71 -12.32
N ASP A 293 -26.08 -1.53 -12.75
CA ASP A 293 -26.77 -0.23 -12.79
C ASP A 293 -25.97 0.90 -13.48
N ASN A 294 -25.40 0.60 -14.66
CA ASN A 294 -24.55 1.51 -15.44
C ASN A 294 -23.28 2.02 -14.73
N THR A 295 -22.84 1.34 -13.67
CA THR A 295 -21.53 1.58 -13.05
C THR A 295 -20.43 0.79 -13.73
N THR A 296 -19.18 1.21 -13.51
CA THR A 296 -17.99 0.48 -13.92
C THR A 296 -17.21 0.05 -12.67
N LYS A 297 -16.74 -1.20 -12.64
CA LYS A 297 -15.91 -1.72 -11.55
C LYS A 297 -14.44 -1.50 -11.85
N ILE A 298 -13.72 -0.94 -10.88
CA ILE A 298 -12.25 -0.85 -10.89
C ILE A 298 -11.68 -2.20 -10.47
N SER A 299 -10.76 -2.75 -11.26
CA SER A 299 -10.05 -3.97 -10.93
C SER A 299 -8.79 -3.68 -10.10
N ASN A 300 -8.37 -4.63 -9.26
CA ASN A 300 -7.09 -4.57 -8.56
C ASN A 300 -5.88 -4.44 -9.50
N GLU A 301 -6.04 -4.77 -10.78
CA GLU A 301 -5.02 -4.52 -11.81
C GLU A 301 -4.58 -3.04 -11.88
N VAL A 302 -5.44 -2.10 -11.50
CA VAL A 302 -5.07 -0.68 -11.31
C VAL A 302 -3.96 -0.54 -10.27
N ILE A 303 -4.11 -1.20 -9.12
CA ILE A 303 -3.16 -1.11 -8.02
C ILE A 303 -1.87 -1.87 -8.35
N PHE A 304 -1.99 -3.05 -8.99
CA PHE A 304 -0.81 -3.78 -9.47
C PHE A 304 0.00 -2.96 -10.47
N THR A 305 -0.68 -2.33 -11.44
CA THR A 305 -0.03 -1.47 -12.45
C THR A 305 0.65 -0.26 -11.81
N PHE A 306 0.09 0.27 -10.72
CA PHE A 306 0.74 1.31 -9.94
C PHE A 306 2.03 0.79 -9.31
N PHE A 307 1.98 -0.28 -8.49
CA PHE A 307 3.16 -0.81 -7.81
C PHE A 307 4.22 -1.46 -8.72
N ASP A 308 3.90 -1.76 -9.98
CA ASP A 308 4.90 -2.17 -10.97
C ASP A 308 5.92 -1.06 -11.28
N LYS A 309 5.55 0.21 -11.05
CA LYS A 309 6.37 1.39 -11.40
C LYS A 309 6.68 2.29 -10.21
N HIS A 310 6.18 1.94 -9.03
CA HIS A 310 6.16 2.80 -7.86
C HIS A 310 6.56 1.99 -6.63
N PRO A 311 7.33 2.59 -5.70
CA PRO A 311 7.69 1.91 -4.46
C PRO A 311 6.46 1.71 -3.56
N ASP A 312 6.45 0.63 -2.78
CA ASP A 312 5.39 0.36 -1.80
C ASP A 312 5.64 1.13 -0.49
N VAL A 313 5.49 2.45 -0.56
CA VAL A 313 5.75 3.40 0.55
C VAL A 313 4.52 4.22 0.95
N PHE A 314 3.36 3.93 0.34
CA PHE A 314 2.13 4.72 0.51
C PHE A 314 1.18 4.06 1.49
N ASP A 315 0.69 4.83 2.45
CA ASP A 315 -0.31 4.41 3.41
C ASP A 315 -1.72 4.39 2.77
N PHE A 316 -1.98 5.29 1.82
CA PHE A 316 -3.25 5.35 1.09
C PHE A 316 -3.05 5.52 -0.42
N LEU A 317 -3.93 4.90 -1.21
CA LEU A 317 -4.10 5.21 -2.63
C LEU A 317 -5.46 5.88 -2.82
N ILE A 318 -5.48 7.05 -3.45
CA ILE A 318 -6.68 7.86 -3.67
C ILE A 318 -7.04 7.81 -5.15
N ILE A 319 -8.19 7.23 -5.49
CA ILE A 319 -8.57 6.95 -6.87
C ILE A 319 -9.73 7.83 -7.30
N PHE A 320 -9.50 8.61 -8.35
CA PHE A 320 -10.52 9.32 -9.11
C PHE A 320 -10.77 8.64 -10.46
N THR A 321 -11.96 8.81 -11.00
CA THR A 321 -12.38 8.29 -12.32
C THR A 321 -13.07 9.35 -13.16
N ASP A 322 -13.16 9.15 -14.48
CA ASP A 322 -13.99 9.97 -15.38
C ASP A 322 -15.38 9.34 -15.65
N PHE A 323 -15.66 8.20 -15.02
CA PHE A 323 -16.89 7.43 -15.11
C PHE A 323 -17.46 7.12 -13.71
N ASN A 324 -18.72 6.73 -13.65
CA ASN A 324 -19.38 6.35 -12.41
C ASN A 324 -18.96 4.94 -11.97
N VAL A 325 -18.40 4.84 -10.76
CA VAL A 325 -18.07 3.56 -10.09
C VAL A 325 -19.08 3.17 -9.02
N PHE A 326 -19.93 4.13 -8.65
CA PHE A 326 -20.93 4.00 -7.60
C PHE A 326 -22.33 4.26 -8.15
N ASP A 327 -23.33 3.76 -7.43
CA ASP A 327 -24.72 4.16 -7.60
C ASP A 327 -24.94 5.64 -7.23
N SER A 328 -26.20 6.08 -7.23
CA SER A 328 -26.55 7.47 -6.91
C SER A 328 -26.42 7.86 -5.44
N ASN A 329 -26.29 6.89 -4.52
CA ASN A 329 -26.30 7.14 -3.07
C ASN A 329 -24.89 7.20 -2.46
N THR A 330 -23.88 6.72 -3.18
CA THR A 330 -22.50 6.66 -2.70
C THR A 330 -21.61 7.70 -3.40
N THR A 331 -20.92 8.50 -2.60
CA THR A 331 -20.01 9.55 -3.08
C THR A 331 -18.59 9.05 -3.21
N ALA A 332 -18.08 8.42 -2.15
CA ALA A 332 -16.76 7.83 -2.07
C ALA A 332 -16.82 6.55 -1.21
N THR A 333 -15.75 5.75 -1.23
CA THR A 333 -15.64 4.55 -0.38
C THR A 333 -14.20 4.30 0.07
N TYR A 334 -14.04 3.82 1.29
CA TYR A 334 -12.83 3.24 1.82
C TYR A 334 -12.80 1.71 1.70
N THR A 335 -11.70 1.17 1.18
CA THR A 335 -11.40 -0.26 1.17
C THR A 335 -10.22 -0.55 2.11
N PRO A 336 -10.42 -1.30 3.21
CA PRO A 336 -9.33 -1.65 4.12
C PRO A 336 -8.37 -2.66 3.46
N VAL A 337 -7.06 -2.45 3.63
CA VAL A 337 -6.01 -3.29 3.08
C VAL A 337 -5.18 -3.95 4.17
N SER A 338 -4.68 -3.16 5.13
CA SER A 338 -3.95 -3.68 6.28
C SER A 338 -4.29 -2.93 7.56
N ASN A 339 -4.35 -3.65 8.67
CA ASN A 339 -4.57 -3.09 9.99
C ASN A 339 -3.88 -3.94 11.06
N GLN A 340 -2.87 -3.40 11.73
CA GLN A 340 -2.14 -4.03 12.83
C GLN A 340 -2.51 -3.43 14.21
N VAL A 341 -3.58 -2.63 14.28
CA VAL A 341 -4.01 -1.95 15.50
C VAL A 341 -5.20 -2.66 16.12
N GLN A 342 -5.07 -3.00 17.41
CA GLN A 342 -6.15 -3.48 18.27
C GLN A 342 -6.78 -2.32 19.04
N GLY A 343 -7.95 -2.52 19.66
CA GLY A 343 -8.59 -1.49 20.49
C GLY A 343 -9.45 -0.48 19.72
N LEU A 344 -9.76 -0.76 18.44
CA LEU A 344 -10.50 0.16 17.56
C LEU A 344 -11.97 -0.25 17.33
N GLY A 345 -12.40 -1.39 17.91
CA GLY A 345 -13.63 -2.07 17.47
C GLY A 345 -13.56 -2.62 16.03
N LYS A 346 -12.36 -2.68 15.45
CA LYS A 346 -12.08 -3.21 14.11
C LYS A 346 -11.15 -4.43 14.20
N SER A 347 -11.36 -5.40 13.32
CA SER A 347 -10.47 -6.55 13.17
C SER A 347 -9.11 -6.14 12.62
N ARG A 348 -8.05 -6.84 13.06
CA ARG A 348 -6.76 -6.81 12.37
C ARG A 348 -6.89 -7.43 10.98
N LEU A 349 -6.15 -6.91 10.01
CA LEU A 349 -6.26 -7.30 8.61
C LEU A 349 -4.86 -7.36 7.96
N LYS A 350 -4.61 -8.42 7.18
CA LYS A 350 -3.43 -8.60 6.32
C LYS A 350 -3.90 -8.98 4.91
N ALA A 351 -4.44 -8.02 4.15
CA ALA A 351 -4.93 -8.21 2.79
C ALA A 351 -4.07 -7.51 1.72
N GLN A 352 -2.92 -6.95 2.10
CA GLN A 352 -1.97 -6.21 1.25
C GLN A 352 -1.60 -6.94 -0.06
N ASP A 353 -1.43 -8.27 0.03
CA ASP A 353 -1.02 -9.10 -1.10
C ASP A 353 -2.05 -9.07 -2.23
N VAL A 354 -3.34 -8.97 -1.91
CA VAL A 354 -4.44 -8.89 -2.90
C VAL A 354 -4.36 -7.60 -3.74
N TYR A 355 -3.58 -6.62 -3.27
CA TYR A 355 -3.37 -5.31 -3.89
C TYR A 355 -1.91 -5.09 -4.34
N GLY A 356 -1.01 -6.06 -4.16
CA GLY A 356 0.38 -5.98 -4.61
C GLY A 356 1.31 -5.14 -3.73
N SER A 357 0.80 -4.72 -2.57
CA SER A 357 1.59 -4.15 -1.48
C SER A 357 2.22 -5.29 -0.65
N ILE A 358 3.35 -5.01 -0.03
CA ILE A 358 4.06 -5.87 0.92
C ILE A 358 3.77 -5.48 2.38
N GLY A 359 2.86 -4.52 2.64
CA GLY A 359 2.34 -4.28 3.99
C GLY A 359 2.17 -2.82 4.37
N LYS A 360 2.75 -1.90 3.61
CA LYS A 360 2.67 -0.46 3.89
C LYS A 360 1.28 0.12 3.64
N LEU A 361 0.56 -0.40 2.64
CA LEU A 361 -0.76 0.09 2.26
C LEU A 361 -1.82 -0.22 3.33
N LYS A 362 -2.41 0.83 3.92
CA LYS A 362 -3.45 0.74 4.96
C LYS A 362 -4.84 0.63 4.35
N GLY A 363 -5.10 1.42 3.30
CA GLY A 363 -6.37 1.36 2.58
C GLY A 363 -6.38 2.10 1.26
N ILE A 364 -7.44 1.89 0.50
CA ILE A 364 -7.68 2.53 -0.79
C ILE A 364 -8.95 3.36 -0.68
N VAL A 365 -8.85 4.64 -0.98
CA VAL A 365 -10.02 5.54 -1.07
C VAL A 365 -10.39 5.67 -2.54
N THR A 366 -11.60 5.26 -2.89
CA THR A 366 -12.17 5.53 -4.22
C THR A 366 -13.09 6.74 -4.10
N MET A 367 -12.63 7.88 -4.59
CA MET A 367 -13.43 9.11 -4.67
C MET A 367 -14.44 9.06 -5.82
N GLY A 368 -14.22 8.18 -6.81
CA GLY A 368 -15.12 7.97 -7.93
C GLY A 368 -15.07 9.11 -8.96
N ASN A 369 -16.20 9.39 -9.61
CA ASN A 369 -16.24 10.28 -10.76
C ASN A 369 -15.88 11.71 -10.36
N ILE A 370 -14.76 12.23 -10.88
CA ILE A 370 -14.26 13.58 -10.60
C ILE A 370 -15.28 14.68 -10.91
N ASN A 371 -16.18 14.43 -11.88
CA ASN A 371 -17.22 15.38 -12.25
C ASN A 371 -18.33 15.55 -11.20
N LYS A 372 -18.37 14.71 -10.16
CA LYS A 372 -19.28 14.89 -9.00
C LYS A 372 -18.79 15.95 -8.03
N TYR A 373 -17.53 16.40 -8.15
CA TYR A 373 -16.92 17.36 -7.24
C TYR A 373 -16.77 18.71 -7.94
N ASP A 374 -17.46 19.71 -7.39
CA ASP A 374 -17.12 21.11 -7.60
C ASP A 374 -15.94 21.45 -6.68
N MET A 375 -14.96 22.20 -7.19
CA MET A 375 -13.79 22.65 -6.44
C MET A 375 -13.45 24.11 -6.81
N ASP A 376 -14.40 24.83 -7.39
CA ASP A 376 -14.18 26.16 -7.96
C ASP A 376 -14.16 27.26 -6.88
N ASN A 377 -14.63 26.96 -5.67
CA ASN A 377 -14.59 27.85 -4.51
C ASN A 377 -14.16 27.13 -3.22
N GLU A 378 -13.88 27.90 -2.17
CA GLU A 378 -13.37 27.38 -0.89
C GLU A 378 -14.33 26.39 -0.21
N SER A 379 -15.65 26.61 -0.31
CA SER A 379 -16.64 25.74 0.35
C SER A 379 -16.71 24.38 -0.32
N ASP A 380 -16.72 24.34 -1.66
CA ASP A 380 -16.82 23.09 -2.40
C ASP A 380 -15.50 22.30 -2.37
N LEU A 381 -14.36 23.00 -2.35
CA LEU A 381 -13.07 22.37 -2.06
C LEU A 381 -13.06 21.76 -0.65
N ALA A 382 -13.54 22.49 0.37
CA ALA A 382 -13.63 21.99 1.74
C ALA A 382 -14.56 20.77 1.84
N TYR A 383 -15.67 20.73 1.08
CA TYR A 383 -16.52 19.55 0.97
C TYR A 383 -15.73 18.34 0.47
N THR A 384 -15.00 18.49 -0.64
CA THR A 384 -14.20 17.42 -1.22
C THR A 384 -13.10 16.95 -0.26
N GLN A 385 -12.40 17.88 0.39
CA GLN A 385 -11.40 17.58 1.41
C GLN A 385 -12.03 16.77 2.54
N ASN A 386 -13.18 17.19 3.06
CA ASN A 386 -13.86 16.48 4.14
C ASN A 386 -14.35 15.09 3.73
N VAL A 387 -14.79 14.89 2.48
CA VAL A 387 -15.10 13.55 1.95
C VAL A 387 -13.85 12.67 1.98
N LEU A 388 -12.71 13.17 1.52
CA LEU A 388 -11.47 12.40 1.57
C LEU A 388 -11.02 12.09 3.01
N LEU A 389 -11.08 13.08 3.91
CA LEU A 389 -10.78 12.88 5.34
C LEU A 389 -11.73 11.87 6.00
N HIS A 390 -13.01 11.89 5.63
CA HIS A 390 -14.00 10.91 6.06
C HIS A 390 -13.60 9.50 5.64
N GLU A 391 -13.30 9.28 4.37
CA GLU A 391 -12.91 7.95 3.90
C GLU A 391 -11.61 7.46 4.53
N MET A 392 -10.63 8.35 4.76
CA MET A 392 -9.39 7.98 5.44
C MET A 392 -9.63 7.60 6.91
N ALA A 393 -10.56 8.25 7.60
CA ALA A 393 -10.87 7.96 9.00
C ALA A 393 -11.47 6.57 9.23
N HIS A 394 -12.08 5.95 8.22
CA HIS A 394 -12.55 4.55 8.31
C HIS A 394 -11.42 3.55 8.61
N TYR A 395 -10.15 3.91 8.38
CA TYR A 395 -9.01 3.10 8.81
C TYR A 395 -8.99 2.86 10.34
N GLN A 396 -9.24 3.90 11.13
CA GLN A 396 -9.00 3.87 12.58
C GLN A 396 -10.23 4.17 13.44
N SER A 397 -11.27 4.81 12.88
CA SER A 397 -12.38 5.35 13.66
C SER A 397 -13.75 4.80 13.22
N GLY A 398 -14.81 5.15 13.96
CA GLY A 398 -16.20 4.84 13.63
C GLY A 398 -16.64 3.41 13.90
N ALA A 399 -15.95 2.68 14.77
CA ALA A 399 -16.33 1.32 15.15
C ALA A 399 -16.16 1.02 16.66
N ALA A 400 -15.73 2.00 17.46
CA ALA A 400 -15.47 1.79 18.87
C ALA A 400 -16.76 1.51 19.65
N THR A 401 -16.75 0.47 20.47
CA THR A 401 -17.75 0.13 21.48
C THR A 401 -17.30 0.57 22.87
N PHE A 402 -18.23 0.56 23.83
CA PHE A 402 -17.95 0.87 25.23
C PHE A 402 -18.66 -0.10 26.18
N GLU A 403 -18.18 -0.19 27.41
CA GLU A 403 -18.81 -0.98 28.45
C GLU A 403 -19.79 -0.16 29.30
N LEU A 404 -21.02 -0.66 29.42
CA LEU A 404 -22.01 -0.16 30.37
C LEU A 404 -22.89 -1.33 30.82
N ASP A 405 -23.16 -1.41 32.12
CA ASP A 405 -23.97 -2.47 32.75
C ASP A 405 -23.45 -3.90 32.51
N ASN A 406 -22.12 -4.10 32.56
CA ASN A 406 -21.42 -5.36 32.25
C ASN A 406 -21.62 -5.86 30.80
N ASN A 407 -22.04 -4.98 29.89
CA ASN A 407 -22.08 -5.24 28.46
C ASN A 407 -20.97 -4.43 27.77
N PRO A 408 -19.90 -5.06 27.24
CA PRO A 408 -18.80 -4.37 26.56
C PRO A 408 -19.11 -3.95 25.11
N ASP A 409 -20.24 -4.38 24.56
CA ASP A 409 -20.59 -4.23 23.15
C ASP A 409 -21.58 -3.07 22.90
N ARG A 410 -21.64 -2.08 23.80
CA ARG A 410 -22.50 -0.91 23.63
C ARG A 410 -22.01 -0.06 22.47
N ALA A 411 -22.93 0.40 21.64
CA ALA A 411 -22.65 0.98 20.32
C ALA A 411 -23.49 2.24 20.05
N GLU A 412 -24.07 2.85 21.08
CA GLU A 412 -24.93 4.04 20.98
C GLU A 412 -24.17 5.29 20.52
N LEU A 413 -22.84 5.28 20.60
CA LEU A 413 -21.97 6.26 19.96
C LEU A 413 -21.96 6.12 18.43
N LEU A 414 -22.43 5.00 17.87
CA LEU A 414 -22.42 4.68 16.45
C LEU A 414 -23.82 4.76 15.85
N ARG A 415 -23.89 4.92 14.52
CA ARG A 415 -25.12 4.70 13.75
C ARG A 415 -25.42 3.20 13.63
N GLU A 416 -26.58 2.89 13.07
CA GLU A 416 -27.03 1.52 12.82
C GLU A 416 -26.05 0.71 11.94
N ASP A 417 -25.34 1.39 11.03
CA ASP A 417 -24.32 0.78 10.17
C ASP A 417 -23.03 0.36 10.90
N LYS A 418 -22.82 0.81 12.15
CA LYS A 418 -21.62 0.58 12.96
C LYS A 418 -20.30 0.97 12.27
N GLY A 419 -20.37 1.88 11.29
CA GLY A 419 -19.23 2.44 10.57
C GLY A 419 -19.09 3.95 10.76
N HIS A 420 -20.13 4.61 11.28
CA HIS A 420 -20.16 6.06 11.47
C HIS A 420 -20.54 6.45 12.88
N TRP A 421 -20.07 7.62 13.31
CA TRP A 421 -20.53 8.22 14.57
C TRP A 421 -22.01 8.59 14.47
N SER A 422 -22.74 8.26 15.54
CA SER A 422 -24.14 8.62 15.73
C SER A 422 -24.32 10.12 15.55
N ASN A 423 -25.44 10.51 14.96
CA ASN A 423 -25.72 11.93 14.79
C ASN A 423 -25.97 12.64 16.12
N PHE A 424 -26.20 11.90 17.21
CA PHE A 424 -26.55 12.41 18.54
C PHE A 424 -25.39 12.39 19.54
N VAL A 425 -24.14 12.34 19.08
CA VAL A 425 -22.96 12.44 19.96
C VAL A 425 -22.55 13.89 20.23
N SER A 426 -21.81 14.10 21.32
CA SER A 426 -21.37 15.41 21.80
C SER A 426 -20.33 16.12 20.93
N PHE A 427 -19.71 15.42 19.98
CA PHE A 427 -18.63 15.94 19.14
C PHE A 427 -18.97 15.95 17.65
N VAL A 428 -18.27 16.79 16.90
CA VAL A 428 -18.27 16.81 15.43
C VAL A 428 -17.08 15.99 14.93
N SER A 429 -17.27 15.27 13.83
CA SER A 429 -16.19 14.54 13.15
C SER A 429 -16.40 14.54 11.63
N PRO A 430 -15.34 14.41 10.82
CA PRO A 430 -15.48 14.04 9.41
C PRO A 430 -16.31 12.76 9.23
N LEU A 431 -16.22 11.80 10.16
CA LEU A 431 -16.88 10.48 10.08
C LEU A 431 -18.36 10.47 10.55
N GLY A 432 -18.91 11.63 10.90
CA GLY A 432 -20.26 11.76 11.46
C GLY A 432 -20.26 12.63 12.71
N GLY A 433 -21.32 12.52 13.52
CA GLY A 433 -21.49 13.37 14.69
C GLY A 433 -21.83 14.82 14.33
N LEU A 434 -22.98 15.30 14.81
CA LEU A 434 -23.37 16.70 14.67
C LEU A 434 -22.80 17.58 15.79
N GLY A 435 -22.30 16.95 16.86
CA GLY A 435 -21.87 17.60 18.08
C GLY A 435 -23.03 18.29 18.81
N TYR A 436 -23.05 18.22 20.13
CA TYR A 436 -24.11 18.85 20.90
C TYR A 436 -23.56 19.46 22.18
N ARG A 437 -24.14 20.61 22.51
CA ARG A 437 -23.97 21.29 23.80
C ARG A 437 -25.28 21.19 24.57
N ASP A 438 -25.20 20.72 25.82
CA ASP A 438 -26.32 20.65 26.74
C ASP A 438 -26.71 22.06 27.21
N SER A 439 -28.00 22.40 27.10
CA SER A 439 -28.56 23.69 27.54
C SER A 439 -28.95 23.70 29.03
N GLY A 440 -28.95 22.54 29.70
CA GLY A 440 -29.32 22.39 31.11
C GLY A 440 -30.83 22.30 31.40
N ASP A 441 -31.66 22.30 30.35
CA ASP A 441 -33.13 22.23 30.43
C ASP A 441 -33.70 20.98 29.74
N GLY A 442 -32.83 20.01 29.42
CA GLY A 442 -33.19 18.80 28.65
C GLY A 442 -33.19 19.02 27.13
N THR A 443 -32.73 20.18 26.66
CA THR A 443 -32.48 20.46 25.24
C THR A 443 -30.99 20.52 24.91
N PHE A 444 -30.67 20.24 23.64
CA PHE A 444 -29.31 20.14 23.14
C PHE A 444 -29.16 20.95 21.85
N TYR A 445 -28.19 21.87 21.86
CA TYR A 445 -27.86 22.71 20.71
C TYR A 445 -26.78 22.06 19.83
N PRO A 446 -27.01 21.87 18.52
CA PRO A 446 -26.06 21.22 17.63
C PRO A 446 -24.86 22.13 17.33
N THR A 447 -23.66 21.72 17.75
CA THR A 447 -22.45 22.56 17.63
C THR A 447 -21.91 22.67 16.21
N ILE A 448 -22.31 21.79 15.29
CA ILE A 448 -22.00 21.94 13.86
C ILE A 448 -22.52 23.27 13.27
N LEU A 449 -23.58 23.86 13.86
CA LEU A 449 -24.11 25.16 13.45
C LEU A 449 -23.22 26.34 13.88
N ASP A 450 -22.30 26.13 14.82
CA ASP A 450 -21.31 27.14 15.23
C ASP A 450 -20.17 27.26 14.18
N LEU A 451 -20.08 26.35 13.21
CA LEU A 451 -19.04 26.37 12.18
C LEU A 451 -19.36 27.37 11.07
N ASN A 452 -18.38 28.22 10.74
CA ASN A 452 -18.45 29.12 9.57
C ASN A 452 -18.60 28.37 8.24
N ASN A 453 -18.03 27.16 8.17
CA ASN A 453 -18.19 26.24 7.05
C ASN A 453 -18.40 24.83 7.60
N VAL A 454 -19.59 24.27 7.39
CA VAL A 454 -20.00 22.95 7.91
C VAL A 454 -19.22 21.78 7.32
N HIS A 455 -18.46 22.01 6.24
CA HIS A 455 -17.57 21.03 5.64
C HIS A 455 -16.18 21.05 6.27
N LYS A 456 -15.76 22.13 6.94
CA LYS A 456 -14.47 22.18 7.65
C LYS A 456 -14.65 21.56 9.04
N ARG A 457 -14.36 20.27 9.16
CA ARG A 457 -14.48 19.50 10.41
C ARG A 457 -13.13 18.97 10.86
N GLN A 458 -12.78 19.23 12.12
CA GLN A 458 -11.66 18.57 12.77
C GLN A 458 -12.10 17.21 13.32
N PHE A 459 -11.15 16.30 13.45
CA PHE A 459 -11.35 15.07 14.19
C PHE A 459 -11.61 15.39 15.66
N SER A 460 -12.56 14.66 16.27
CA SER A 460 -12.83 14.76 17.70
C SER A 460 -11.64 14.24 18.51
N ASP A 461 -11.54 14.58 19.80
CA ASP A 461 -10.47 14.01 20.63
C ASP A 461 -10.58 12.48 20.74
N LEU A 462 -11.81 11.94 20.69
CA LEU A 462 -12.02 10.49 20.60
C LEU A 462 -11.49 9.90 19.28
N ASP A 463 -11.74 10.55 18.14
CA ASP A 463 -11.12 10.15 16.86
C ASP A 463 -9.59 10.15 16.98
N LEU A 464 -9.01 11.22 17.53
CA LEU A 464 -7.57 11.36 17.67
C LEU A 464 -6.95 10.33 18.61
N TYR A 465 -7.66 9.91 19.67
CA TYR A 465 -7.25 8.76 20.49
C TYR A 465 -7.25 7.47 19.66
N LEU A 466 -8.32 7.18 18.93
CA LEU A 466 -8.44 5.98 18.10
C LEU A 466 -7.39 5.97 16.96
N MET A 467 -7.08 7.13 16.40
CA MET A 467 -5.99 7.31 15.43
C MET A 467 -4.62 7.08 16.05
N GLY A 468 -4.48 7.24 17.37
CA GLY A 468 -3.23 7.09 18.12
C GLY A 468 -2.41 8.37 18.22
N LEU A 469 -3.08 9.52 18.07
CA LEU A 469 -2.50 10.85 18.12
C LEU A 469 -2.67 11.51 19.50
N LEU A 470 -3.69 11.07 20.26
CA LEU A 470 -3.87 11.48 21.66
C LEU A 470 -3.81 10.27 22.61
N PRO A 471 -3.20 10.43 23.79
CA PRO A 471 -3.23 9.41 24.83
C PRO A 471 -4.58 9.45 25.59
N PRO A 472 -5.05 8.36 26.21
CA PRO A 472 -6.38 8.32 26.81
C PRO A 472 -6.56 9.31 27.98
N GLN A 473 -5.49 9.72 28.65
CA GLN A 473 -5.55 10.61 29.81
C GLN A 473 -5.99 12.04 29.50
N VAL A 474 -5.99 12.45 28.23
CA VAL A 474 -6.42 13.79 27.80
C VAL A 474 -7.77 13.77 27.10
N ILE A 475 -8.47 12.63 27.14
CA ILE A 475 -9.79 12.47 26.52
C ILE A 475 -10.86 12.74 27.56
N ASP A 476 -11.52 13.88 27.44
CA ASP A 476 -12.69 14.20 28.25
C ASP A 476 -13.86 13.24 27.95
N PRO A 477 -14.75 12.98 28.93
CA PRO A 477 -15.95 12.20 28.70
C PRO A 477 -16.77 12.75 27.53
N VAL A 478 -17.17 11.86 26.62
CA VAL A 478 -18.13 12.18 25.56
C VAL A 478 -19.54 11.83 26.04
N PHE A 479 -20.57 12.23 25.30
CA PHE A 479 -21.92 11.75 25.59
C PHE A 479 -22.69 11.48 24.30
N TYR A 480 -23.70 10.61 24.40
CA TYR A 480 -24.75 10.49 23.40
C TYR A 480 -26.09 10.95 23.97
N ILE A 481 -26.98 11.38 23.09
CA ILE A 481 -28.34 11.79 23.42
C ILE A 481 -29.30 10.69 22.97
N GLU A 482 -30.18 10.27 23.87
CA GLU A 482 -31.37 9.49 23.57
C GLU A 482 -32.55 10.46 23.33
N PRO A 483 -32.96 10.71 22.06
CA PRO A 483 -33.95 11.76 21.78
C PRO A 483 -35.35 11.38 22.26
N ASN A 484 -36.11 12.35 22.76
CA ASN A 484 -37.49 12.15 23.25
C ASN A 484 -38.50 11.83 22.14
N SER A 485 -38.20 12.19 20.89
CA SER A 485 -39.00 11.88 19.70
C SER A 485 -38.22 10.95 18.78
N GLN A 486 -38.91 10.30 17.84
CA GLN A 486 -38.31 9.44 16.81
C GLN A 486 -37.52 10.27 15.77
N ALA A 487 -36.56 11.08 16.22
CA ALA A 487 -35.57 11.69 15.37
C ALA A 487 -34.71 10.55 14.82
N THR A 488 -34.79 10.31 13.51
CA THR A 488 -34.11 9.18 12.89
C THR A 488 -32.60 9.40 12.92
N ASN A 489 -31.87 8.42 13.46
CA ASN A 489 -30.41 8.31 13.38
C ASN A 489 -29.87 8.16 11.94
N ASN A 490 -30.75 7.95 10.97
CA ASN A 490 -30.42 7.53 9.60
C ASN A 490 -30.65 8.67 8.60
N GLY A 491 -29.59 9.39 8.25
CA GLY A 491 -29.58 10.40 7.20
C GLY A 491 -28.19 10.95 6.91
N ASN A 492 -27.80 11.02 5.63
CA ASN A 492 -26.50 11.53 5.17
C ASN A 492 -26.55 12.98 4.65
N VAL A 493 -27.71 13.65 4.71
CA VAL A 493 -27.86 15.01 4.20
C VAL A 493 -28.39 15.92 5.29
N TYR A 494 -27.47 16.45 6.08
CA TYR A 494 -27.74 17.55 6.99
C TYR A 494 -27.31 18.84 6.31
N THR A 495 -28.25 19.48 5.61
CA THR A 495 -28.10 20.90 5.33
C THR A 495 -28.36 21.68 6.63
N PRO A 496 -27.77 22.87 6.84
CA PRO A 496 -28.03 23.67 8.04
C PRO A 496 -29.52 23.91 8.33
N GLN A 497 -30.40 23.77 7.32
CA GLN A 497 -31.85 23.91 7.44
C GLN A 497 -32.57 22.72 8.10
N ASN A 498 -31.93 21.54 8.19
CA ASN A 498 -32.52 20.31 8.76
C ASN A 498 -31.90 19.92 10.12
N VAL A 499 -30.92 20.69 10.61
CA VAL A 499 -30.27 20.49 11.91
C VAL A 499 -30.93 21.42 12.92
N ASN A 500 -31.51 20.85 13.98
CA ASN A 500 -32.32 21.58 14.94
C ASN A 500 -31.88 21.28 16.37
N VAL A 501 -32.26 22.18 17.30
CA VAL A 501 -32.23 21.87 18.73
C VAL A 501 -33.13 20.67 19.00
N ILE A 502 -32.62 19.68 19.73
CA ILE A 502 -33.37 18.47 20.10
C ILE A 502 -33.58 18.42 21.60
N SER A 503 -34.56 17.62 22.04
CA SER A 503 -34.73 17.27 23.45
C SER A 503 -34.50 15.78 23.65
N GLY A 504 -33.95 15.40 24.79
CA GLY A 504 -33.60 14.01 25.06
C GLY A 504 -32.95 13.79 26.41
N THR A 505 -32.46 12.58 26.63
CA THR A 505 -31.68 12.19 27.81
C THR A 505 -30.21 12.07 27.45
N LYS A 506 -29.34 12.73 28.22
CA LYS A 506 -27.89 12.65 28.07
C LYS A 506 -27.36 11.40 28.77
N HIS A 507 -26.47 10.68 28.09
CA HIS A 507 -25.73 9.54 28.64
C HIS A 507 -24.23 9.75 28.44
N GLU A 508 -23.48 9.88 29.53
CA GLU A 508 -22.02 10.07 29.49
C GLU A 508 -21.27 8.76 29.25
N VAL A 509 -20.19 8.83 28.49
CA VAL A 509 -19.29 7.72 28.19
C VAL A 509 -17.86 8.20 28.38
N THR A 510 -17.16 7.58 29.33
CA THR A 510 -15.75 7.85 29.62
C THR A 510 -14.81 7.07 28.70
N ILE A 511 -13.57 7.55 28.56
CA ILE A 511 -12.54 6.82 27.82
C ILE A 511 -12.27 5.42 28.42
N ASP A 512 -12.37 5.26 29.74
CA ASP A 512 -12.18 3.97 30.42
C ASP A 512 -13.27 2.97 30.01
N GLN A 513 -14.52 3.40 29.85
CA GLN A 513 -15.59 2.55 29.33
C GLN A 513 -15.34 2.14 27.89
N ILE A 514 -14.81 3.05 27.06
CA ILE A 514 -14.43 2.74 25.67
C ILE A 514 -13.28 1.74 25.64
N ILE A 515 -12.26 1.92 26.49
CA ILE A 515 -11.14 0.97 26.63
C ILE A 515 -11.63 -0.39 27.12
N SER A 516 -12.58 -0.43 28.05
CA SER A 516 -13.14 -1.70 28.55
C SER A 516 -13.94 -2.43 27.47
N GLY A 517 -14.70 -1.70 26.65
CA GLY A 517 -15.49 -2.28 25.56
C GLY A 517 -14.66 -2.66 24.33
N SER A 518 -13.89 -1.72 23.78
CA SER A 518 -13.12 -1.91 22.55
C SER A 518 -11.76 -2.57 22.75
N GLY A 519 -11.24 -2.55 23.97
CA GLY A 519 -9.87 -2.88 24.31
C GLY A 519 -8.92 -1.68 24.24
N VAL A 520 -7.74 -1.83 24.84
CA VAL A 520 -6.68 -0.81 24.78
C VAL A 520 -6.15 -0.68 23.36
N ARG A 521 -6.04 0.56 22.86
CA ARG A 521 -5.41 0.81 21.56
C ARG A 521 -3.95 0.36 21.58
N ARG A 522 -3.59 -0.63 20.76
CA ARG A 522 -2.24 -1.20 20.71
C ARG A 522 -1.81 -1.58 19.31
N CYS A 523 -0.60 -1.20 18.94
CA CYS A 523 0.06 -1.73 17.75
C CYS A 523 0.59 -3.15 18.01
N VAL A 524 0.24 -4.09 17.13
CA VAL A 524 0.68 -5.48 17.22
C VAL A 524 1.23 -5.91 15.86
N LEU A 525 2.55 -5.78 15.71
CA LEU A 525 3.30 -6.31 14.58
C LEU A 525 3.69 -7.75 14.95
N GLU A 526 2.99 -8.72 14.35
CA GLU A 526 3.35 -10.14 14.37
C GLU A 526 4.18 -10.50 13.16
#